data_AF-A0A974DZU9-F1
#
_entry.id   AF-A0A974DZU9-F1
#
_cell.length_a   1.000
_cell.length_b   1.000
_cell.length_c   1.000
_cell.angle_alpha   90.00
_cell.angle_beta   90.00
_cell.angle_gamma   90.00
#
_symmetry.space_group_name_H-M   'P 1'
#
loop_
_entity.id
_entity.type
_entity.pdbx_description
1 polymer ?
#
loop_
_entity_poly.entity_id
_entity_poly.type
_entity_poly.pdbx_seq_one_letter_code
_entity_poly.pdbx_strand_id
1 'polypeptide(L)' 'DQLPSGFPNIDMGPQLKVVERTRTATMLCAASGNPDPEITWFKDFLPVDPASSNGRIKQLRS' A
#
# COMPACT_ATOMS: atom_id res chain seq x y z
N ASP A 1 12.78 21.81 -13.30
CA ASP A 1 12.29 20.47 -12.91
C ASP A 1 11.66 20.49 -11.52
N GLN A 2 10.51 21.15 -11.36
CA GLN A 2 9.73 21.11 -10.12
C GLN A 2 8.48 20.26 -10.33
N LEU A 3 8.23 19.33 -9.41
CA LEU A 3 6.98 18.57 -9.37
C LEU A 3 5.79 19.50 -9.06
N PRO A 4 4.60 19.25 -9.64
CA PRO A 4 3.42 20.05 -9.36
C PRO A 4 2.97 19.90 -7.90
N SER A 5 2.30 20.92 -7.35
CA SER A 5 1.89 20.97 -5.94
C SER A 5 0.88 19.90 -5.51
N GLY A 6 0.25 19.20 -6.45
CA GLY A 6 -0.66 18.08 -6.20
C GLY A 6 -0.05 16.71 -6.50
N PHE A 7 1.25 16.65 -6.82
CA PHE A 7 1.90 15.39 -7.14
C PHE A 7 1.91 14.46 -5.90
N PRO A 8 1.61 13.16 -6.05
CA PRO A 8 1.59 12.23 -4.94
C PRO A 8 2.90 12.20 -4.16
N ASN A 9 2.80 12.27 -2.84
CA ASN A 9 3.90 12.12 -1.91
C ASN A 9 3.62 10.96 -0.94
N ILE A 10 4.66 10.21 -0.58
CA ILE A 10 4.55 9.15 0.43
C ILE A 10 4.88 9.76 1.79
N ASP A 11 3.84 10.07 2.56
CA ASP A 11 4.00 10.63 3.91
C ASP A 11 4.52 9.56 4.88
N MET A 12 4.05 8.31 4.71
CA MET A 12 4.47 7.16 5.50
C MET A 12 4.51 5.90 4.65
N GLY A 13 5.69 5.31 4.51
CA GLY A 13 5.88 4.03 3.84
C GLY A 13 5.69 2.82 4.76
N PRO A 14 5.47 1.63 4.18
CA PRO A 14 5.42 0.37 4.93
C PRO A 14 6.74 0.12 5.66
N GLN A 15 6.64 -0.37 6.89
CA GLN A 15 7.78 -0.72 7.73
C GLN A 15 7.99 -2.24 7.77
N LEU A 16 9.19 -2.67 8.14
CA LEU A 16 9.47 -4.08 8.41
C LEU A 16 8.54 -4.59 9.51
N LYS A 17 7.84 -5.70 9.24
CA LYS A 17 6.91 -6.31 10.18
C LYS A 17 7.17 -7.81 10.27
N VAL A 18 7.33 -8.30 11.50
CA VAL A 18 7.44 -9.72 11.81
C VAL A 18 6.10 -10.19 12.39
N VAL A 19 5.60 -11.30 11.88
CA VAL A 19 4.32 -11.88 12.30
C VAL A 19 4.45 -13.40 12.39
N GLU A 20 3.78 -14.01 13.35
CA GLU A 20 3.69 -15.46 13.42
C GLU A 20 2.92 -16.02 12.22
N ARG A 21 3.27 -17.24 11.81
CA ARG A 21 2.56 -17.96 10.76
C ARG A 21 1.07 -18.06 11.12
N THR A 22 0.19 -17.90 10.14
CA THR A 22 -1.28 -17.93 10.27
C THR A 22 -1.94 -16.73 10.98
N ARG A 23 -1.17 -15.78 11.53
CA ARG A 23 -1.73 -14.51 12.01
C ARG A 23 -1.84 -13.48 10.89
N THR A 24 -2.78 -12.55 11.06
CA THR A 24 -2.97 -11.42 10.14
C THR A 24 -1.85 -10.39 10.30
N ALA A 25 -1.24 -9.98 9.20
CA ALA A 25 -0.36 -8.82 9.15
C ALA A 25 -1.04 -7.66 8.43
N THR A 26 -0.92 -6.47 9.00
CA THR A 26 -1.34 -5.20 8.39
C THR A 26 -0.11 -4.42 7.98
N MET A 27 0.02 -4.13 6.68
CA MET A 27 1.00 -3.19 6.14
C MET A 27 0.33 -1.83 5.98
N LEU A 28 1.01 -0.76 6.41
CA LEU A 28 0.47 0.60 6.38
C LEU A 28 1.18 1.42 5.31
N CYS A 29 0.43 2.26 4.61
CA CYS A 29 0.93 3.24 3.67
C CYS A 29 0.02 4.48 3.77
N ALA A 30 0.61 5.66 3.87
CA ALA A 30 -0.08 6.93 3.77
C ALA A 30 0.57 7.75 2.67
N ALA A 31 -0.28 8.29 1.78
CA ALA A 31 0.14 9.14 0.69
C ALA A 31 -0.79 10.34 0.59
N SER A 32 -0.21 11.50 0.33
CA SER A 32 -0.91 12.76 0.11
C SER A 32 -0.78 13.18 -1.35
N GLY A 33 -1.77 13.90 -1.87
CA GLY A 33 -1.80 14.35 -3.25
C GLY A 33 -3.11 15.06 -3.54
N ASN A 34 -3.18 15.76 -4.67
CA ASN A 34 -4.43 16.34 -5.15
C ASN A 34 -4.52 16.18 -6.67
N PRO A 35 -5.41 15.30 -7.18
CA PRO A 35 -6.44 14.54 -6.46
C PRO A 35 -5.85 13.45 -5.54
N ASP A 36 -6.68 12.91 -4.63
CA ASP A 36 -6.28 11.87 -3.68
C ASP A 36 -5.62 10.68 -4.42
N PRO A 37 -4.41 10.26 -4.00
CA PRO A 37 -3.65 9.25 -4.73
C PRO A 37 -4.21 7.84 -4.54
N GLU A 38 -4.13 7.03 -5.59
CA GLU A 38 -4.41 5.61 -5.50
C GLU A 38 -3.20 4.82 -5.04
N ILE A 39 -3.38 3.99 -4.00
CA ILE A 39 -2.34 3.10 -3.47
C ILE A 39 -2.47 1.72 -4.11
N THR A 40 -1.38 1.25 -4.72
CA THR A 40 -1.20 -0.12 -5.25
C THR A 40 0.00 -0.79 -4.58
N TRP A 41 -0.03 -2.13 -4.50
CA TRP A 41 0.97 -2.91 -3.77
C TRP A 41 1.74 -3.86 -4.67
N PHE A 42 3.04 -3.97 -4.41
CA PHE A 42 3.94 -4.92 -5.06
C PHE A 42 4.65 -5.76 -4.01
N LYS A 43 4.89 -7.04 -4.33
CA LYS A 43 5.71 -7.95 -3.54
C LYS A 43 6.69 -8.64 -4.48
N ASP A 44 7.97 -8.62 -4.14
CA ASP A 44 9.04 -9.20 -4.96
C ASP A 44 8.98 -8.73 -6.42
N PHE A 45 8.70 -7.43 -6.61
CA PHE A 45 8.52 -6.76 -7.91
C PHE A 45 7.32 -7.24 -8.75
N LEU A 46 6.40 -8.02 -8.18
CA LEU A 46 5.16 -8.44 -8.83
C LEU A 46 3.94 -7.74 -8.23
N PRO A 47 2.94 -7.36 -9.05
CA PRO A 47 1.73 -6.71 -8.56
C PRO A 47 0.94 -7.68 -7.67
N VAL A 48 0.45 -7.18 -6.55
CA VAL A 48 -0.48 -7.92 -5.69
C VAL A 48 -1.89 -7.73 -6.23
N ASP A 49 -2.55 -8.81 -6.62
CA ASP A 49 -3.98 -8.82 -6.94
C ASP A 49 -4.79 -9.42 -5.77
N PRO A 50 -5.50 -8.60 -4.98
CA PRO A 50 -6.32 -9.08 -3.89
C PRO A 50 -7.42 -10.06 -4.33
N ALA A 51 -7.94 -9.94 -5.56
CA ALA A 51 -9.02 -10.78 -6.07
C ALA A 51 -8.58 -12.24 -6.23
N SER A 52 -7.32 -12.47 -6.66
CA SER A 52 -6.74 -13.81 -6.76
C SER A 52 -6.48 -14.52 -5.42
N SER A 53 -6.62 -13.81 -4.29
CA SER A 53 -6.20 -14.32 -2.97
C SER A 53 -7.27 -15.13 -2.21
N ASN A 54 -8.45 -15.36 -2.80
CA ASN A 54 -9.61 -15.98 -2.13
C ASN A 54 -9.95 -15.31 -0.78
N GLY A 55 -9.85 -13.99 -0.72
CA GLY A 55 -10.17 -13.19 0.47
C GLY A 55 -9.10 -13.18 1.57
N ARG A 56 -7.93 -13.81 1.35
CA ARG A 56 -6.80 -13.80 2.31
C ARG A 56 -6.06 -12.47 2.34
N ILE A 57 -6.04 -11.75 1.23
CA ILE A 57 -5.46 -10.40 1.12
C ILE A 57 -6.60 -9.42 0.93
N LYS A 58 -6.61 -8.36 1.73
CA LYS A 58 -7.61 -7.29 1.66
C LYS A 58 -6.88 -5.96 1.72
N GLN A 59 -7.21 -5.07 0.78
CA GLN A 59 -6.80 -3.67 0.86
C GLN A 59 -7.86 -2.91 1.66
N LEU A 60 -7.46 -2.42 2.83
CA LEU A 60 -8.29 -1.56 3.66
C LEU A 60 -7.98 -0.11 3.27
N ARG A 61 -9.01 0.68 2.98
CA ARG A 61 -8.89 2.14 2.82
C ARG A 61 -9.60 2.79 4.01
N SER A 62 -8.96 3.79 4.62
CA SER A 62 -9.58 4.68 5.61
C SER A 62 -10.34 5.79 4.92
#